data_AF-A0A520ID40-F1
#
_entry.id   AF-A0A520ID40-F1
#
_cell.length_a   1.000
_cell.length_b   1.000
_cell.length_c   1.000
_cell.angle_alpha   90.00
_cell.angle_beta   90.00
_cell.angle_gamma   90.00
#
_symmetry.space_group_name_H-M   'P 1'
#
loop_
_entity.id
_entity.type
_entity.pdbx_description
1 polymer ?
#
loop_
_entity_poly.entity_id
_entity_poly.type
_entity_poly.pdbx_seq_one_letter_code
_entity_poly.pdbx_strand_id
1 'polypeptide(L)' 'MNAIQLTATGNPVENLKLVDLPKPTTPGIGEVIIRMEYSPVNFSDLMVAKGIYFIQPELPAVIGGEGVGVIVET' A
#
# COMPACT_ATOMS: atom_id res chain seq x y z
N MET A 1 -2.18 -12.36 0.20
CA MET A 1 -1.02 -11.55 0.61
C MET A 1 -1.52 -10.54 1.60
N ASN A 2 -0.81 -10.38 2.71
CA ASN A 2 -1.17 -9.39 3.71
C ASN A 2 -0.82 -7.99 3.22
N ALA A 3 -1.73 -7.04 3.40
CA ALA A 3 -1.54 -5.63 3.06
C ALA A 3 -2.19 -4.73 4.11
N ILE A 4 -1.67 -3.51 4.25
CA ILE A 4 -2.33 -2.45 5.02
C ILE A 4 -3.21 -1.66 4.06
N GLN A 5 -4.52 -1.75 4.25
CA GLN A 5 -5.51 -1.07 3.42
C GLN A 5 -6.18 0.07 4.19
N LEU A 6 -6.24 1.24 3.57
CA LEU A 6 -7.01 2.40 4.02
C LEU A 6 -8.45 2.25 3.55
N THR A 7 -9.40 2.15 4.48
CA THR A 7 -10.82 1.96 4.18
C THR A 7 -11.62 3.26 4.15
N ALA A 8 -11.14 4.31 4.82
CA ALA A 8 -11.70 5.65 4.85
C ALA A 8 -10.60 6.67 5.21
N THR A 9 -10.68 7.90 4.73
CA THR A 9 -9.79 8.97 5.23
C THR A 9 -10.19 9.40 6.65
N GLY A 10 -9.25 9.93 7.44
CA GLY A 10 -9.51 10.44 8.78
C GLY A 10 -8.54 9.92 9.83
N ASN A 11 -9.03 9.25 10.88
CA ASN A 11 -8.17 8.67 11.92
C ASN A 11 -7.47 7.40 11.40
N PRO A 12 -6.13 7.39 11.22
CA PRO A 12 -5.43 6.23 10.68
C PRO A 12 -5.54 4.99 11.56
N VAL A 13 -5.68 5.14 12.89
CA VAL A 13 -5.81 4.02 13.83
C VAL A 13 -7.12 3.26 13.59
N GLU A 14 -8.19 3.98 13.20
CA GLU A 14 -9.50 3.40 12.94
C GLU A 14 -9.60 2.83 11.52
N ASN A 15 -8.93 3.45 10.55
CA ASN A 15 -9.17 3.20 9.13
C ASN A 15 -8.08 2.42 8.40
N LEU A 16 -6.91 2.21 9.01
CA LEU A 16 -5.89 1.30 8.47
C LEU A 16 -6.15 -0.12 8.97
N LYS A 17 -6.36 -1.06 8.04
CA LYS A 17 -6.67 -2.46 8.33
C LYS A 17 -5.64 -3.38 7.70
N LEU A 18 -5.17 -4.34 8.49
CA LEU A 18 -4.47 -5.50 7.95
C LEU A 18 -5.51 -6.40 7.26
N VAL A 19 -5.35 -6.60 5.96
CA VAL A 19 -6.25 -7.42 5.13
C VAL A 19 -5.44 -8.48 4.39
N ASP A 20 -6.07 -9.61 4.08
CA ASP A 20 -5.53 -10.58 3.13
C ASP A 20 -6.17 -10.37 1.76
N LEU A 21 -5.33 -10.10 0.76
CA LEU A 21 -5.73 -9.87 -0.63
C LEU A 21 -5.25 -11.01 -1.54
N PRO A 22 -5.85 -11.24 -2.71
CA PRO A 22 -5.25 -12.10 -3.72
C PRO A 22 -3.81 -11.67 -4.02
N LYS A 23 -2.95 -12.63 -4.35
CA LYS A 23 -1.61 -12.28 -4.87
C LYS A 23 -1.78 -11.54 -6.20
N PRO A 24 -0.81 -10.66 -6.58
CA PRO A 24 -0.82 -10.04 -7.89
C PRO A 24 -0.84 -11.12 -8.98
N THR A 25 -1.54 -10.84 -10.07
CA THR A 25 -1.50 -11.66 -11.28
C THR A 25 -0.15 -11.52 -11.98
N THR A 26 0.11 -12.38 -12.97
CA THR A 26 1.29 -12.32 -13.84
C THR A 26 1.56 -10.88 -14.31
N PRO A 27 2.82 -10.40 -14.18
CA PRO A 27 3.17 -9.02 -14.55
C PRO A 27 2.99 -8.78 -16.05
N GLY A 28 2.66 -7.54 -16.42
CA GLY A 28 2.65 -7.09 -17.81
C GLY A 28 4.06 -6.85 -18.36
N ILE A 29 4.13 -6.47 -19.64
CA ILE A 29 5.41 -6.16 -20.29
C ILE A 29 6.09 -4.98 -19.57
N GLY A 30 7.28 -5.24 -19.01
CA GLY A 30 8.08 -4.23 -18.31
C GLY A 30 7.69 -4.03 -16.84
N GLU A 31 6.76 -4.81 -16.32
CA GLU A 31 6.42 -4.84 -14.90
C GLU A 31 7.16 -5.97 -14.18
N VAL A 32 7.19 -5.92 -12.85
CA VAL A 32 7.75 -6.99 -12.02
C VAL A 32 6.88 -7.18 -10.78
N ILE A 33 6.83 -8.40 -10.25
CA ILE A 33 6.26 -8.67 -8.94
C ILE A 33 7.37 -8.63 -7.90
N ILE A 34 7.21 -7.78 -6.89
CA ILE A 34 8.15 -7.65 -5.78
C ILE A 34 7.53 -8.27 -4.52
N ARG A 35 8.23 -9.22 -3.90
CA ARG A 35 7.93 -9.65 -2.54
C ARG A 35 8.58 -8.66 -1.57
N MET A 36 7.75 -7.81 -0.96
CA MET A 36 8.18 -6.79 0.00
C MET A 36 8.85 -7.41 1.23
N GLU A 37 9.94 -6.80 1.69
CA GLU A 37 10.65 -7.15 2.93
C GLU A 37 10.50 -6.07 4.00
N TYR A 38 10.68 -4.80 3.60
CA TYR A 38 10.49 -3.66 4.49
C TYR A 38 9.77 -2.52 3.75
N SER A 39 8.94 -1.78 4.47
CA SER A 39 8.30 -0.55 4.03
C SER A 39 8.33 0.43 5.21
N PRO A 40 8.98 1.60 5.09
CA PRO A 40 9.01 2.57 6.16
C PRO A 40 7.63 3.20 6.37
N VAL A 41 7.39 3.70 7.57
CA VAL A 41 6.21 4.54 7.87
C VAL A 41 6.68 5.99 7.90
N ASN A 42 6.30 6.75 6.88
CA ASN A 42 6.64 8.16 6.76
C ASN A 42 5.47 9.05 7.20
N PHE A 43 5.75 10.32 7.49
CA PHE A 43 4.71 11.29 7.82
C PHE A 43 3.72 11.49 6.68
N SER A 44 4.18 11.40 5.42
CA SER A 44 3.34 11.46 4.22
C SER A 44 2.28 10.36 4.17
N ASP A 45 2.59 9.14 4.60
CA ASP A 45 1.62 8.04 4.65
C ASP A 45 0.47 8.39 5.62
N LEU A 46 0.80 8.99 6.77
CA LEU A 46 -0.21 9.45 7.73
C LEU A 46 -1.03 10.62 7.19
N MET A 47 -0.43 11.50 6.39
CA MET A 47 -1.17 12.58 5.72
C MET A 47 -2.15 12.04 4.67
N VAL A 48 -1.76 11.03 3.89
CA VAL A 48 -2.64 10.34 2.95
C VAL A 48 -3.79 9.66 3.69
N ALA A 49 -3.50 8.92 4.76
CA ALA A 49 -4.52 8.28 5.61
C ALA A 49 -5.49 9.28 6.24
N LYS A 50 -5.01 10.49 6.57
CA LYS A 50 -5.82 11.60 7.07
C LYS A 50 -6.62 12.33 5.97
N GLY A 51 -6.36 12.06 4.70
CA GLY A 51 -6.99 12.76 3.57
C GLY A 51 -6.54 14.21 3.39
N ILE A 52 -5.35 14.56 3.92
CA ILE A 52 -4.80 15.94 3.87
C ILE A 52 -3.52 16.04 3.03
N TYR A 53 -3.20 14.98 2.28
CA TYR A 53 -2.09 14.98 1.33
C TYR A 53 -2.59 15.27 -0.09
N PHE A 54 -1.68 15.71 -0.97
CA PHE A 54 -2.04 15.99 -2.36
C PHE A 54 -2.43 14.72 -3.13
N ILE A 55 -1.93 13.55 -2.71
CA ILE A 55 -2.36 12.25 -3.21
C ILE A 55 -3.59 11.81 -2.41
N GLN A 56 -4.68 11.55 -3.12
CA GLN A 56 -5.92 11.01 -2.56
C GLN A 56 -6.32 9.77 -3.36
N PRO A 57 -5.99 8.55 -2.89
CA PRO A 57 -6.31 7.33 -3.61
C PRO A 57 -7.81 7.02 -3.54
N GLU A 58 -8.32 6.30 -4.55
CA GLU A 58 -9.67 5.73 -4.50
C GLU A 58 -9.74 4.64 -3.43
N LEU A 59 -10.73 4.73 -2.55
CA LEU A 59 -10.83 3.82 -1.41
C LEU A 59 -11.73 2.62 -1.75
N PRO A 60 -11.37 1.41 -1.30
CA PRO A 60 -10.27 1.12 -0.38
C PRO A 60 -8.92 0.96 -1.08
N ALA A 61 -7.85 1.50 -0.49
CA ALA A 61 -6.52 1.57 -1.12
C ALA A 61 -5.43 0.91 -0.26
N VAL A 62 -4.49 0.19 -0.87
CA VAL A 62 -3.24 -0.19 -0.19
C VAL A 62 -2.35 1.05 -0.07
N ILE A 63 -1.81 1.31 1.13
CA ILE A 63 -0.98 2.48 1.42
C ILE A 63 0.47 2.08 1.70
N GLY A 64 1.39 3.05 1.61
CA GLY A 64 2.83 2.89 1.73
C GLY A 64 3.50 3.28 0.43
N GLY A 65 4.20 4.41 0.42
CA GLY A 65 4.81 4.95 -0.79
C GLY A 65 6.19 4.37 -1.13
N GLU A 66 6.80 3.63 -0.21
CA GLU A 66 8.20 3.20 -0.29
C GLU A 66 8.39 1.77 0.23
N GLY A 67 9.46 1.12 -0.22
CA GLY A 67 9.94 -0.10 0.40
C GLY A 67 11.05 -0.78 -0.39
N VAL A 68 11.51 -1.90 0.15
CA VAL A 68 12.53 -2.76 -0.43
C VAL A 68 12.02 -4.20 -0.42
N GLY A 69 12.36 -4.94 -1.47
CA GLY A 69 11.96 -6.33 -1.61
C GLY A 69 12.74 -7.04 -2.70
N VAL A 70 12.36 -8.28 -2.95
CA VAL A 70 12.98 -9.15 -3.94
C VAL A 70 12.03 -9.33 -5.12
N ILE A 71 12.55 -9.20 -6.34
CA ILE A 71 11.80 -9.54 -7.56
C ILE A 71 11.55 -11.05 -7.56
N VAL A 72 10.29 -11.45 -7.67
CA VAL A 72 9.87 -12.87 -7.71
C VAL A 72 9.28 -13.28 -9.07
N GLU A 73 8.90 -12.32 -9.91
CA GLU A 73 8.41 -12.51 -11.28
C GLU A 73 8.65 -11.25 -12.11
N THR A 74 8.80 -11.39 -13.44
CA THR A 74 9.04 -10.31 -14.42
C THR A 74 8.16 -10.50 -15.64
#